data_AF-A0A800JN99-F1
#
_entry.id   AF-A0A800JN99-F1
#
_cell.length_a   1.000
_cell.length_b   1.000
_cell.length_c   1.000
_cell.angle_alpha   90.00
_cell.angle_beta   90.00
_cell.angle_gamma   90.00
#
_symmetry.space_group_name_H-M   'P 1'
#
loop_
_entity.id
_entity.type
_entity.pdbx_description
1 polymer ?
#
loop_
_entity_poly.entity_id
_entity_poly.type
_entity_poly.pdbx_seq_one_letter_code
_entity_poly.pdbx_strand_id
1 'polypeptide(L)'
;MAYNFIKHAIKLNMTSKLSGLIVLSKLAVAACLLTSGNALAVENEDYYNRLFCKEMGGQAEYVLPDRSRVDCLTSTHAFEADWAQGLKVYES
;
A
#
# COMPACT_ATOMS: atom_id res chain seq x y z
N MET A 1 33.06 -30.54 40.92
CA MET A 1 31.59 -30.64 40.94
C MET A 1 30.92 -29.30 40.61
N ALA A 2 31.25 -28.19 41.29
CA ALA A 2 30.65 -26.86 41.07
C ALA A 2 30.75 -26.30 39.62
N TYR A 3 31.86 -26.53 38.91
CA TYR A 3 32.06 -26.03 37.54
C TYR A 3 31.01 -26.54 36.53
N ASN A 4 30.62 -27.82 36.63
CA ASN A 4 29.62 -28.41 35.76
C ASN A 4 28.22 -27.86 36.08
N PHE A 5 27.93 -27.59 37.35
CA PHE A 5 26.70 -26.92 37.77
C PHE A 5 26.60 -25.49 37.22
N ILE A 6 27.68 -24.71 37.32
CA ILE A 6 27.71 -23.33 36.81
C ILE A 6 27.56 -23.31 35.27
N LYS A 7 28.26 -24.20 34.56
CA LYS A 7 28.11 -24.34 33.09
C LYS A 7 26.68 -24.71 32.69
N HIS A 8 26.05 -25.62 33.41
CA HIS A 8 24.69 -26.04 33.13
C HIS A 8 23.67 -24.91 33.35
N ALA A 9 23.81 -24.17 34.46
CA ALA A 9 22.97 -23.01 34.77
C ALA A 9 23.10 -21.89 33.72
N ILE A 10 24.33 -21.59 33.26
CA ILE A 10 24.57 -20.61 32.19
C ILE A 10 23.91 -21.04 30.88
N LYS A 11 24.03 -22.33 30.51
CA LYS A 11 23.42 -22.88 29.29
C LYS A 11 21.89 -22.82 29.35
N LEU A 12 21.28 -23.14 30.49
CA LEU A 12 19.83 -23.04 30.70
C LEU A 12 19.31 -21.60 30.63
N ASN A 13 20.02 -20.64 31.22
CA ASN A 13 19.65 -19.22 31.14
C ASN A 13 19.78 -18.68 29.70
N MET A 14 20.87 -19.03 29.00
CA MET A 14 21.10 -18.61 27.62
C MET A 14 20.06 -19.19 26.64
N THR A 15 19.68 -20.47 26.82
CA THR A 15 18.62 -21.10 26.02
C THR A 15 17.25 -20.48 26.29
N SER A 16 16.91 -20.20 27.56
CA SER A 16 15.68 -19.49 27.95
C SER A 16 15.58 -18.10 27.32
N LYS A 17 16.65 -17.29 27.39
CA LYS A 17 16.71 -15.96 26.76
C LYS A 17 16.56 -16.03 25.24
N LEU A 18 17.22 -17.01 24.59
CA LEU A 18 17.13 -17.20 23.15
C LEU A 18 15.71 -17.60 22.72
N SER A 19 15.05 -18.50 23.45
CA SER A 19 13.65 -18.84 23.19
C SER A 19 12.70 -17.65 23.38
N GLY A 20 12.92 -16.83 24.41
CA GLY A 20 12.14 -15.60 24.63
C GLY A 20 12.29 -14.59 23.48
N LEU A 21 13.51 -14.40 22.98
CA LEU A 21 13.79 -13.51 21.85
C LEU A 21 13.13 -14.01 20.55
N ILE A 22 13.12 -15.32 20.31
CA ILE A 22 12.44 -15.93 19.16
C ILE A 22 10.92 -15.75 19.24
N VAL A 23 10.32 -15.88 20.43
CA VAL A 23 8.87 -15.66 20.61
C VAL A 23 8.51 -14.19 20.39
N LEU A 24 9.30 -13.26 20.94
CA LEU A 24 9.09 -11.81 20.76
C LEU A 24 9.20 -11.38 19.30
N SER A 25 10.21 -11.88 18.58
CA SER A 25 10.39 -11.58 17.15
C SER A 25 9.24 -12.13 16.29
N LYS A 26 8.75 -13.35 16.58
CA LYS A 26 7.56 -13.90 15.91
C LYS A 26 6.29 -13.08 16.17
N LEU A 27 6.08 -12.62 17.41
CA LEU A 27 4.95 -11.76 17.76
C LEU A 27 5.02 -10.40 17.05
N ALA A 28 6.21 -9.80 16.97
CA ALA A 28 6.42 -8.53 16.27
C ALA A 28 6.13 -8.65 14.77
N VAL A 29 6.61 -9.71 14.11
CA VAL A 29 6.32 -9.97 12.69
C VAL A 29 4.82 -10.18 12.45
N ALA A 30 4.16 -10.97 13.31
CA ALA A 30 2.71 -11.18 13.20
C ALA A 30 1.92 -9.88 13.39
N ALA A 31 2.31 -9.02 14.32
CA ALA A 31 1.69 -7.70 14.50
C ALA A 31 1.87 -6.80 13.28
N CYS A 32 3.06 -6.76 12.67
CA CYS A 32 3.30 -6.00 11.44
C CYS A 32 2.40 -6.46 10.28
N LEU A 33 2.19 -7.77 10.12
CA LEU A 33 1.32 -8.32 9.08
C LEU A 33 -0.16 -7.98 9.28
N LEU A 34 -0.60 -7.76 10.51
CA LEU A 34 -1.98 -7.32 10.79
C LEU A 34 -2.20 -5.83 10.49
N THR A 35 -1.12 -5.05 10.42
CA THR A 35 -1.16 -3.60 10.16
C THR A 35 -0.89 -3.22 8.70
N SER A 36 -0.64 -4.19 7.80
CA SER A 36 -0.58 -3.89 6.36
C SER A 36 -1.99 -3.53 5.88
N GLY A 37 -2.26 -2.24 5.84
CA GLY A 37 -3.58 -1.67 5.55
C GLY A 37 -4.08 -1.98 4.14
N ASN A 38 -5.40 -2.05 4.02
CA ASN A 38 -6.08 -2.07 2.73
C ASN A 38 -5.95 -0.67 2.09
N ALA A 39 -5.37 -0.58 0.90
CA ALA A 39 -5.44 0.60 0.06
C ALA A 39 -6.85 0.69 -0.54
N LEU A 40 -7.82 1.10 0.26
CA LEU A 40 -9.10 1.56 -0.27
C LEU A 40 -8.85 2.93 -0.90
N ALA A 41 -9.21 3.11 -2.16
CA ALA A 41 -9.37 4.43 -2.74
C ALA A 41 -10.38 5.18 -1.86
N VAL A 42 -9.91 6.20 -1.14
CA VAL A 42 -10.73 6.92 -0.17
C VAL A 42 -11.78 7.77 -0.89
N GLU A 43 -11.42 8.23 -2.10
CA GLU A 43 -12.20 9.17 -2.89
C GLU A 43 -12.74 8.54 -4.19
N ASN A 44 -13.71 9.21 -4.83
CA ASN A 44 -14.30 8.77 -6.09
C ASN A 44 -13.39 9.05 -7.31
N GLU A 45 -13.84 8.66 -8.51
CA GLU A 45 -13.09 8.81 -9.77
C GLU A 45 -12.77 10.28 -10.08
N ASP A 46 -13.80 11.12 -10.01
CA ASP A 46 -13.72 12.55 -10.28
C ASP A 46 -12.64 13.23 -9.45
N TYR A 47 -12.49 12.86 -8.17
CA TYR A 47 -11.43 13.37 -7.32
C TYR A 47 -10.04 13.11 -7.91
N TYR A 48 -9.75 11.86 -8.28
CA TYR A 48 -8.44 11.48 -8.80
C TYR A 48 -8.21 12.02 -10.21
N ASN A 49 -9.25 12.09 -11.04
CA ASN A 49 -9.18 12.68 -12.38
C ASN A 49 -8.80 14.17 -12.30
N ARG A 50 -9.44 14.93 -11.38
CA ARG A 50 -9.10 16.33 -11.14
C ARG A 50 -7.71 16.51 -10.54
N LEU A 51 -7.30 15.63 -9.61
CA LEU A 51 -5.98 15.68 -9.01
C LEU A 51 -4.89 15.47 -10.07
N PHE A 52 -5.03 14.44 -10.90
CA PHE A 52 -4.15 14.17 -12.03
C PHE A 52 -4.14 15.34 -13.01
N CYS A 53 -5.31 15.84 -13.41
CA CYS A 53 -5.39 16.91 -14.40
C CYS A 53 -4.72 18.20 -13.93
N LYS A 54 -4.87 18.53 -12.64
CA LYS A 54 -4.18 19.64 -12.01
C LYS A 54 -2.66 19.48 -12.10
N GLU A 55 -2.13 18.30 -11.78
CA GLU A 55 -0.68 18.03 -11.84
C GLU A 55 -0.14 18.10 -13.27
N MET A 56 -0.94 17.68 -14.25
CA MET A 56 -0.61 17.78 -15.67
C MET A 56 -0.77 19.20 -16.25
N GLY A 57 -1.21 20.17 -15.44
CA GLY A 57 -1.50 21.54 -15.90
C GLY A 57 -2.62 21.60 -16.95
N GLY A 58 -3.53 20.64 -16.91
CA GLY A 58 -4.65 20.52 -17.85
C GLY A 58 -5.93 21.19 -17.38
N GLN A 59 -6.96 21.10 -18.22
CA GLN A 59 -8.33 21.49 -17.92
C GLN A 59 -9.20 20.25 -17.72
N ALA A 60 -9.74 20.10 -16.52
CA ALA A 60 -10.61 18.97 -16.16
C ALA A 60 -12.01 19.11 -16.77
N GLU A 61 -12.65 17.99 -17.09
CA GLU A 61 -14.03 17.89 -17.61
C GLU A 61 -14.26 18.76 -18.85
N TYR A 62 -13.34 18.73 -19.82
CA TYR A 62 -13.42 19.58 -21.01
C TYR A 62 -14.41 19.01 -22.02
N VAL A 63 -15.34 19.84 -22.52
CA VAL A 63 -16.27 19.46 -23.58
C VAL A 63 -15.71 19.88 -24.94
N LEU A 64 -15.41 18.90 -25.78
CA LEU A 64 -14.90 19.06 -27.14
C LEU A 64 -15.97 19.63 -28.09
N PRO A 65 -15.57 20.16 -29.27
CA PRO A 65 -16.52 20.73 -30.24
C PRO A 65 -17.60 19.77 -30.75
N ASP A 66 -17.32 18.46 -30.77
CA ASP A 66 -18.29 17.41 -31.11
C ASP A 66 -19.24 17.06 -29.95
N ARG A 67 -19.09 17.75 -28.82
CA ARG A 67 -19.81 17.59 -27.54
C ARG A 67 -19.44 16.35 -26.74
N SER A 68 -18.40 15.61 -27.15
CA SER A 68 -17.79 14.63 -26.25
C SER A 68 -17.11 15.34 -25.08
N ARG A 69 -17.00 14.67 -23.93
CA ARG A 69 -16.34 15.18 -22.73
C ARG A 69 -15.08 14.36 -22.52
N VAL A 70 -13.98 15.03 -22.20
CA VAL A 70 -12.72 14.40 -21.76
C VAL A 70 -12.42 14.76 -20.31
N ASP A 71 -11.98 13.78 -19.52
CA ASP A 71 -11.70 13.98 -18.10
C ASP A 71 -10.58 15.00 -17.88
N CYS A 72 -9.54 14.99 -18.73
CA CYS A 72 -8.49 16.00 -18.72
C CYS A 72 -7.95 16.34 -20.12
N LEU A 73 -7.99 17.62 -20.46
CA LEU A 73 -7.35 18.15 -21.68
C LEU A 73 -6.07 18.91 -21.34
N THR A 74 -4.95 18.49 -21.92
CA THR A 74 -3.66 19.22 -21.88
C THR A 74 -3.35 19.83 -23.25
N SER A 75 -2.21 20.51 -23.38
CA SER A 75 -1.78 21.08 -24.67
C SER A 75 -1.47 20.04 -25.75
N THR A 76 -1.26 18.77 -25.36
CA THR A 76 -0.78 17.72 -26.28
C THR A 76 -1.63 16.45 -26.28
N HIS A 77 -2.41 16.20 -25.22
CA HIS A 77 -3.15 14.96 -25.03
C HIS A 77 -4.51 15.22 -24.37
N ALA A 78 -5.47 14.35 -24.68
CA ALA A 78 -6.68 14.15 -23.91
C ALA A 78 -6.56 12.83 -23.13
N PHE A 79 -6.94 12.86 -21.85
CA PHE A 79 -6.94 11.69 -20.97
C PHE A 79 -8.35 11.39 -20.51
N GLU A 80 -8.68 10.10 -20.46
CA GLU A 80 -9.88 9.54 -19.84
C GLU A 80 -9.42 8.52 -18.80
N ALA A 81 -10.09 8.47 -17.67
CA ALA A 81 -9.80 7.50 -16.63
C ALA A 81 -11.08 6.98 -15.98
N ASP A 82 -11.27 5.67 -16.10
CA ASP A 82 -12.37 4.94 -15.48
C ASP A 82 -11.86 4.03 -14.35
N TRP A 83 -12.69 3.82 -13.34
CA TRP A 83 -12.46 2.77 -12.35
C TRP A 83 -12.57 1.39 -12.97
N ALA A 84 -11.47 0.63 -12.88
CA ALA A 84 -11.49 -0.79 -13.17
C ALA A 84 -12.22 -1.55 -12.03
N GLN A 85 -13.23 -2.36 -12.39
CA GLN A 85 -13.79 -3.35 -11.47
C GLN A 85 -12.84 -4.55 -11.41
N GLY A 86 -11.85 -4.48 -10.53
CA GLY A 86 -10.79 -5.50 -10.39
C GLY A 86 -9.73 -5.38 -11.48
N LEU A 87 -9.28 -6.50 -12.06
CA LEU A 87 -8.29 -6.52 -13.15
C LEU A 87 -8.92 -6.39 -14.55
N LYS A 88 -10.21 -6.07 -14.62
CA LYS A 88 -10.90 -5.90 -15.90
C LYS A 88 -10.66 -4.47 -16.38
N VAL A 89 -9.88 -4.35 -17.44
CA VAL A 89 -9.86 -3.15 -18.28
C VAL A 89 -11.12 -3.20 -19.13
N TYR A 90 -11.99 -2.22 -18.97
CA TYR A 90 -13.08 -2.01 -19.91
C TYR A 90 -12.50 -1.25 -21.10
N GLU A 91 -12.47 -1.87 -22.26
CA GLU A 91 -12.20 -1.14 -23.51
C GLU A 91 -13.47 -0.35 -23.85
N SER A 92 -13.30 0.94 -24.13
CA SER A 92 -14.36 1.84 -24.59
C SER A 92 -14.71 1.66 -26.06
#